data_AF-D5GNM9-F1
#
_entry.id   AF-D5GNM9-F1
#
_cell.length_a   1.000
_cell.length_b   1.000
_cell.length_c   1.000
_cell.angle_alpha   90.00
_cell.angle_beta   90.00
_cell.angle_gamma   90.00
#
_symmetry.space_group_name_H-M   'P 1'
#
loop_
_entity.id
_entity.type
_entity.pdbx_description
1 polymer ?
#
loop_
_entity_poly.entity_id
_entity_poly.type
_entity_poly.pdbx_seq_one_letter_code
_entity_poly.pdbx_strand_id
1 'polypeptide(L)'
;MVILSLLILNKAGGLIFQRDFNEGLKKLSSNDYLVLAGTFHGVHAITSRISPVRNSGGGLEVLESDRFRMQCFQTLTGTKFLIFAEPNQPNIDVVVKRVYELYADYVMKNPFYQIEMPIRCEAFERNLVAYIKPK
;
A
#
# COMPACT_ATOMS: atom_id res chain seq x y z
N MET A 1 0.98 -8.85 -15.52
CA MET A 1 0.53 -8.11 -14.33
C MET A 1 1.53 -7.01 -14.09
N VAL A 2 1.13 -5.74 -14.21
CA VAL A 2 2.05 -4.61 -14.05
C VAL A 2 1.69 -3.85 -12.78
N ILE A 3 2.34 -4.24 -11.69
CA ILE A 3 2.36 -3.45 -10.46
C ILE A 3 3.47 -2.41 -10.60
N LEU A 4 3.11 -1.15 -10.38
CA LEU A 4 3.99 0.00 -10.51
C LEU A 4 4.75 0.23 -9.19
N SER A 5 4.02 0.34 -8.08
CA SER A 5 4.58 0.66 -6.76
C SER A 5 3.71 0.11 -5.64
N LEU A 6 4.32 -0.19 -4.49
CA LEU A 6 3.66 -0.54 -3.23
C LEU A 6 4.08 0.46 -2.16
N LEU A 7 3.08 1.02 -1.47
CA LEU A 7 3.27 1.77 -0.24
C LEU A 7 2.52 1.07 0.90
N ILE A 8 3.12 1.03 2.09
CA ILE A 8 2.46 0.56 3.31
C ILE A 8 2.46 1.72 4.31
N LEU A 9 1.27 2.06 4.79
CA LEU A 9 1.05 3.10 5.77
C LEU A 9 0.64 2.46 7.09
N ASN A 10 1.17 3.03 8.18
CA ASN A 10 0.81 2.64 9.52
C ASN A 10 -0.58 3.16 9.93
N LYS A 11 -1.02 2.87 11.15
CA LYS A 11 -2.36 3.26 11.61
C LYS A 11 -2.54 4.78 11.64
N ALA A 12 -1.48 5.51 11.97
CA ALA A 12 -1.45 6.97 12.03
C ALA A 12 -1.28 7.65 10.65
N GLY A 13 -1.19 6.88 9.55
CA GLY A 13 -1.02 7.42 8.20
C GLY A 13 0.44 7.71 7.81
N GLY A 14 1.40 7.37 8.67
CA GLY A 14 2.82 7.45 8.36
C GLY A 14 3.25 6.37 7.38
N LEU A 15 4.10 6.72 6.42
CA LEU A 15 4.70 5.78 5.49
C LEU A 15 5.72 4.90 6.23
N ILE A 16 5.51 3.58 6.23
CA ILE A 16 6.44 2.61 6.85
C ILE A 16 7.14 1.73 5.83
N PHE A 17 6.67 1.68 4.58
CA PHE A 17 7.36 0.98 3.51
C PHE A 17 6.99 1.57 2.16
N GLN A 18 7.97 1.65 1.26
CA GLN A 18 7.78 2.07 -0.12
C GLN A 18 8.68 1.23 -1.02
N ARG A 19 8.14 0.74 -2.13
CA ARG A 19 8.90 0.02 -3.14
C ARG A 19 8.30 0.21 -4.52
N ASP A 20 9.12 0.73 -5.44
CA ASP A 20 8.79 0.73 -6.86
C ASP A 20 9.26 -0.56 -7.52
N PHE A 21 8.44 -1.09 -8.42
CA PHE A 21 8.70 -2.31 -9.20
C PHE A 21 8.93 -2.03 -10.68
N ASN A 22 8.47 -0.87 -11.18
CA ASN A 22 8.66 -0.43 -12.56
C ASN A 22 9.70 0.69 -12.64
N GLU A 23 10.71 0.53 -13.51
CA GLU A 23 11.79 1.50 -13.71
C GLU A 23 11.37 2.74 -14.51
N GLY A 24 10.25 2.68 -15.22
CA GLY A 24 9.70 3.82 -15.99
C GLY A 24 9.02 4.90 -15.15
N LEU A 25 8.90 4.70 -13.83
CA LEU A 25 8.31 5.68 -12.92
C LEU A 25 9.33 6.76 -12.56
N LYS A 26 8.88 8.03 -12.60
CA LYS A 26 9.66 9.12 -12.00
C LYS A 26 9.77 8.88 -10.51
N LYS A 27 10.99 8.67 -10.02
CA LYS A 27 11.26 8.53 -8.58
C LYS A 27 10.94 9.85 -7.88
N LEU A 28 10.08 9.78 -6.88
CA LEU A 28 9.81 10.89 -5.99
C LEU A 28 10.90 10.94 -4.90
N SER A 29 11.08 12.09 -4.25
CA SER A 29 11.96 12.15 -3.10
C SER A 29 11.32 11.43 -1.90
N SER A 30 12.14 11.04 -0.91
CA SER A 30 11.62 10.43 0.32
C SER A 30 10.57 11.30 1.02
N ASN A 31 10.76 12.63 0.99
CA ASN A 31 9.82 13.58 1.57
C ASN A 31 8.50 13.63 0.78
N ASP A 32 8.56 13.56 -0.55
CA ASP A 32 7.36 13.53 -1.39
C ASP A 32 6.52 12.28 -1.13
N TYR A 33 7.14 11.12 -0.92
CA TYR A 33 6.41 9.91 -0.53
C TYR A 33 5.78 10.02 0.86
N LEU A 34 6.45 10.68 1.82
CA LEU A 34 5.87 10.95 3.15
C LEU A 34 4.65 11.88 3.04
N VAL A 35 4.75 12.93 2.23
CA VAL A 35 3.64 13.83 1.94
C VAL A 35 2.50 13.07 1.26
N LEU A 36 2.79 12.27 0.23
CA LEU A 36 1.79 11.45 -0.48
C LEU A 36 1.04 10.52 0.47
N ALA A 37 1.75 9.85 1.38
CA ALA A 37 1.15 8.98 2.39
C ALA A 37 0.22 9.75 3.33
N GLY A 38 0.67 10.89 3.86
CA GLY A 38 -0.14 11.76 4.72
C GLY A 38 -1.37 12.31 4.01
N THR A 39 -1.21 12.75 2.76
CA THR A 39 -2.32 13.22 1.91
C THR A 39 -3.34 12.10 1.68
N PHE A 40 -2.88 10.91 1.28
CA PHE A 40 -3.78 9.77 1.10
C PHE A 40 -4.54 9.45 2.39
N HIS A 41 -3.85 9.43 3.54
CA HIS A 41 -4.48 9.16 4.83
C HIS A 41 -5.59 10.18 5.16
N GLY A 42 -5.34 11.46 4.90
CA GLY A 42 -6.34 12.52 5.03
C GLY A 42 -7.54 12.32 4.10
N VAL A 43 -7.30 12.06 2.81
CA VAL A 43 -8.37 11.80 1.83
C VAL A 43 -9.17 10.55 2.22
N HIS A 44 -8.51 9.49 2.68
CA HIS A 44 -9.16 8.27 3.16
C HIS A 44 -10.08 8.56 4.35
N ALA A 45 -9.67 9.41 5.29
CA ALA A 45 -10.53 9.83 6.40
C ALA A 45 -11.72 10.69 5.93
N ILE A 46 -11.51 11.64 5.02
CA ILE A 46 -12.58 12.50 4.48
C ILE A 46 -13.62 11.67 3.74
N THR A 47 -13.19 10.76 2.86
CA THR A 47 -14.06 9.89 2.06
C THR A 47 -14.98 9.03 2.94
N SER A 48 -14.49 8.56 4.09
CA SER A 48 -15.32 7.83 5.08
C SER A 48 -16.44 8.68 5.69
N ARG A 49 -16.27 10.01 5.75
CA ARG A 49 -17.26 10.95 6.32
C ARG A 49 -18.28 11.45 5.31
N ILE A 50 -17.90 11.56 4.04
CA ILE A 50 -18.79 12.02 2.95
C ILE A 50 -19.56 10.87 2.30
N SER A 51 -19.35 9.63 2.74
CA SER A 51 -20.05 8.47 2.19
C SER A 51 -21.56 8.63 2.36
N PRO A 52 -22.36 8.50 1.28
CA PRO A 52 -23.82 8.61 1.36
C PRO A 52 -24.46 7.40 2.04
N VAL A 53 -23.72 6.28 2.14
CA VAL A 53 -24.19 5.06 2.79
C VAL A 53 -23.79 5.10 4.25
N ARG A 54 -24.78 5.06 5.15
CA ARG A 54 -24.53 5.00 6.60
C ARG A 54 -23.81 3.70 6.95
N ASN A 55 -22.81 3.79 7.81
CA ASN A 55 -22.00 2.65 8.27
C ASN A 55 -21.28 1.88 7.15
N SER A 56 -20.98 2.53 6.02
CA SER A 56 -20.14 1.96 4.97
C SER A 56 -18.75 1.54 5.46
N GLY A 57 -18.29 2.09 6.59
CA GLY A 57 -17.14 1.59 7.37
C GLY A 57 -15.77 1.73 6.70
N GLY A 58 -15.74 2.04 5.41
CA GLY A 58 -14.54 2.20 4.59
C GLY A 58 -14.28 3.66 4.19
N GLY A 59 -13.00 4.00 4.07
CA GLY A 59 -12.55 5.21 3.36
C GLY A 59 -12.24 4.92 1.89
N LEU A 60 -11.39 5.72 1.28
CA LEU A 60 -10.96 5.57 -0.11
C LEU A 60 -10.31 4.19 -0.36
N GLU A 61 -10.95 3.37 -1.19
CA GLU A 61 -10.46 2.03 -1.57
C GLU A 61 -9.86 1.99 -2.98
N VAL A 62 -10.41 2.75 -3.94
CA VAL A 62 -9.98 2.73 -5.34
C VAL A 62 -9.88 4.16 -5.86
N LEU A 63 -8.78 4.48 -6.52
CA LEU A 63 -8.61 5.69 -7.31
C LEU A 63 -8.06 5.31 -8.69
N GLU A 64 -8.85 5.61 -9.73
CA GLU A 64 -8.49 5.31 -11.12
C GLU A 64 -8.25 6.61 -11.90
N SER A 65 -7.26 6.55 -12.78
CA SER A 65 -6.89 7.60 -13.73
C SER A 65 -6.57 6.98 -15.09
N ASP A 66 -6.31 7.83 -16.08
CA ASP A 66 -5.84 7.41 -17.40
C ASP A 66 -4.44 6.76 -17.38
N ARG A 67 -3.65 6.98 -16.31
CA ARG A 67 -2.26 6.50 -16.21
C ARG A 67 -2.05 5.37 -15.23
N PHE A 68 -2.82 5.35 -14.16
CA PHE A 68 -2.70 4.33 -13.13
C PHE A 68 -4.02 4.08 -12.42
N ARG A 69 -4.10 2.91 -11.80
CA ARG A 69 -5.07 2.57 -10.77
C ARG A 69 -4.35 2.40 -9.45
N MET A 70 -4.87 3.02 -8.40
CA MET A 70 -4.43 2.86 -7.03
C MET A 70 -5.50 2.11 -6.24
N GLN A 71 -5.11 1.00 -5.63
CA GLN A 71 -5.96 0.20 -4.75
C GLN A 71 -5.45 0.33 -3.31
N CYS A 72 -6.35 0.63 -2.39
CA CYS A 72 -6.09 0.66 -0.95
C CYS A 72 -6.82 -0.51 -0.28
N PHE A 73 -6.07 -1.29 0.49
CA PHE A 73 -6.62 -2.25 1.45
C PHE A 73 -6.27 -1.81 2.85
N GLN A 74 -7.28 -1.49 3.65
CA GLN A 74 -7.12 -1.25 5.07
C GLN A 74 -7.41 -2.53 5.87
N THR A 75 -6.46 -2.93 6.69
CA THR A 75 -6.63 -4.01 7.67
C THR A 75 -7.47 -3.56 8.86
N LEU A 76 -8.04 -4.52 9.61
CA LEU A 76 -8.75 -4.23 10.87
C LEU A 76 -7.84 -3.58 11.93
N THR A 77 -6.52 -3.79 11.86
CA THR A 77 -5.54 -3.13 12.74
C THR A 77 -5.25 -1.68 12.33
N GLY A 78 -5.71 -1.24 11.16
CA GLY A 78 -5.60 0.14 10.67
C GLY A 78 -4.45 0.39 9.69
N THR A 79 -3.57 -0.60 9.47
CA THR A 79 -2.49 -0.57 8.47
C THR A 79 -3.10 -0.58 7.07
N LYS A 80 -2.59 0.28 6.18
CA LYS A 80 -3.10 0.45 4.81
C LYS A 80 -2.05 0.04 3.80
N PHE A 81 -2.47 -0.78 2.84
CA PHE A 81 -1.64 -1.27 1.74
C PHE A 81 -2.12 -0.60 0.47
N LEU A 82 -1.27 0.24 -0.12
CA LEU A 82 -1.53 0.99 -1.33
C LEU A 82 -0.74 0.40 -2.48
N ILE A 83 -1.45 -0.17 -3.45
CA ILE A 83 -0.85 -0.70 -4.68
C ILE A 83 -1.20 0.23 -5.84
N PHE A 84 -0.18 0.70 -6.52
CA PHE A 84 -0.29 1.38 -7.81
C PHE A 84 -0.06 0.35 -8.93
N ALA A 85 -0.94 0.33 -9.91
CA ALA A 85 -0.90 -0.57 -11.06
C ALA A 85 -1.36 0.17 -12.33
N GLU A 86 -1.23 -0.46 -13.49
CA GLU A 86 -1.82 0.07 -14.72
C GLU A 86 -3.36 0.11 -14.66
N PRO A 87 -4.03 1.04 -15.39
CA PRO A 87 -5.48 1.32 -15.26
C PRO A 87 -6.42 0.13 -15.42
N ASN A 88 -6.01 -0.95 -16.09
CA ASN A 88 -6.84 -2.13 -16.37
C ASN A 88 -6.29 -3.42 -15.76
N GLN A 89 -5.42 -3.32 -14.75
CA GLN A 89 -4.80 -4.50 -14.16
C GLN A 89 -5.84 -5.35 -13.40
N PRO A 90 -6.13 -6.61 -13.82
CA PRO A 90 -7.05 -7.47 -13.08
C PRO A 90 -6.41 -8.00 -11.79
N ASN A 91 -7.27 -8.48 -10.89
CA ASN A 91 -6.92 -9.25 -9.69
C ASN A 91 -6.02 -8.51 -8.67
N ILE A 92 -6.05 -7.17 -8.63
CA ILE A 92 -5.25 -6.39 -7.66
C ILE A 92 -5.64 -6.76 -6.22
N ASP A 93 -6.92 -7.03 -5.93
CA ASP A 93 -7.37 -7.40 -4.59
C ASP A 93 -6.70 -8.68 -4.06
N VAL A 94 -6.44 -9.65 -4.94
CA VAL A 94 -5.73 -10.88 -4.60
C VAL A 94 -4.26 -10.59 -4.29
N VAL A 95 -3.64 -9.74 -5.10
CA VAL A 95 -2.24 -9.30 -4.90
C VAL A 95 -2.10 -8.59 -3.57
N VAL A 96 -3.00 -7.66 -3.24
CA VAL A 96 -2.94 -6.90 -1.99
C VAL A 96 -3.09 -7.82 -0.77
N LYS A 97 -4.04 -8.77 -0.82
CA LYS A 97 -4.19 -9.78 0.24
C LYS A 97 -2.91 -10.61 0.42
N ARG A 98 -2.28 -11.03 -0.68
CA ARG A 98 -1.02 -11.77 -0.62
C ARG A 98 0.13 -10.93 -0.06
N VAL A 99 0.20 -9.65 -0.37
CA VAL A 99 1.18 -8.72 0.23
C VAL A 99 0.95 -8.60 1.74
N TYR A 100 -0.31 -8.53 2.19
CA TYR A 100 -0.64 -8.51 3.61
C TYR A 100 -0.20 -9.81 4.32
N GLU A 101 -0.39 -10.98 3.71
CA GLU A 101 0.11 -12.25 4.24
C GLU A 101 1.64 -12.24 4.39
N LEU A 102 2.37 -11.78 3.37
CA LEU A 102 3.83 -11.64 3.43
C LEU A 102 4.27 -10.67 4.53
N TYR A 103 3.55 -9.56 4.70
CA TYR A 103 3.80 -8.61 5.78
C TYR A 103 3.60 -9.25 7.15
N ALA A 104 2.51 -10.00 7.34
CA ALA A 104 2.24 -10.72 8.58
C ALA A 104 3.33 -11.78 8.87
N ASP A 105 3.77 -12.53 7.87
CA ASP A 105 4.74 -13.60 8.05
C ASP A 105 6.17 -13.11 8.29
N TYR A 106 6.62 -12.08 7.58
CA TYR A 106 8.01 -11.65 7.65
C TYR A 106 8.23 -10.44 8.56
N VAL A 107 7.27 -9.52 8.62
CA VAL A 107 7.41 -8.28 9.39
C VAL A 107 6.86 -8.46 10.80
N MET A 108 5.62 -8.95 10.96
CA MET A 108 5.00 -9.07 12.29
C MET A 108 5.59 -10.20 13.13
N LYS A 109 6.17 -11.23 12.52
CA LYS A 109 6.86 -12.32 13.23
C LYS A 109 8.34 -12.01 13.50
N ASN A 110 8.88 -10.89 13.01
CA ASN A 110 10.26 -10.51 13.29
C ASN A 110 10.36 -9.85 14.68
N PRO A 111 11.04 -10.46 15.66
CA PRO A 111 11.12 -9.91 17.02
C PRO A 111 11.89 -8.59 17.11
N PHE A 112 12.66 -8.23 16.08
CA PHE A 112 13.40 -6.97 16.02
C PHE A 112 12.63 -5.85 15.33
N TYR A 113 11.44 -6.13 14.80
CA TYR A 113 10.61 -5.10 14.19
C TYR A 113 9.84 -4.32 15.26
N GLN A 114 10.01 -2.99 15.25
CA GLN A 114 9.20 -2.09 16.06
C GLN A 114 7.95 -1.67 15.29
N ILE A 115 6.78 -1.89 15.87
CA ILE A 115 5.49 -1.57 15.25
C ILE A 115 5.41 -0.07 14.95
N GLU A 116 4.70 0.29 13.88
CA GLU A 116 4.54 1.66 13.37
C GLU A 116 5.83 2.32 12.83
N MET A 117 6.99 1.66 12.91
CA MET A 117 8.27 2.16 12.39
C MET A 117 8.56 1.65 10.97
N PRO A 118 9.47 2.30 10.22
CA PRO A 118 9.84 1.87 8.88
C PRO A 118 10.32 0.41 8.83
N ILE A 119 9.80 -0.34 7.88
CA ILE A 119 10.09 -1.77 7.69
C ILE A 119 11.46 -1.92 7.02
N ARG A 120 12.43 -2.45 7.79
CA ARG A 120 13.77 -2.82 7.31
C ARG A 120 13.96 -4.33 7.43
N CYS A 121 13.19 -5.09 6.66
CA CYS A 121 13.21 -6.55 6.68
C CYS A 121 13.56 -7.09 5.28
N GLU A 122 14.79 -7.56 5.11
CA GLU A 122 15.27 -8.09 3.82
C GLU A 122 14.50 -9.34 3.37
N ALA A 123 14.11 -10.20 4.32
CA ALA A 123 13.33 -11.40 4.02
C ALA A 123 11.94 -11.02 3.45
N PHE A 124 11.30 -9.99 4.00
CA PHE A 124 10.05 -9.46 3.44
C PHE A 124 10.26 -8.93 2.02
N GLU A 125 11.26 -8.04 1.82
CA GLU A 125 11.50 -7.42 0.52
C GLU A 125 11.82 -8.47 -0.56
N ARG A 126 12.68 -9.45 -0.26
CA ARG A 126 13.05 -10.51 -1.20
C ARG A 126 11.84 -11.32 -1.64
N ASN A 127 10.99 -11.75 -0.71
CA ASN A 127 9.80 -12.54 -1.01
C ASN A 127 8.72 -11.72 -1.73
N LEU A 128 8.59 -10.43 -1.38
CA LEU A 128 7.70 -9.50 -2.04
C LEU A 128 8.10 -9.30 -3.51
N VAL A 129 9.38 -9.02 -3.78
CA VAL A 129 9.90 -8.85 -5.15
C VAL A 129 9.75 -10.14 -5.95
N ALA A 130 10.05 -11.30 -5.35
CA ALA A 130 9.89 -12.60 -6.01
C ALA A 130 8.43 -12.92 -6.37
N TYR A 131 7.46 -12.39 -5.61
CA TYR A 131 6.04 -12.55 -5.91
C TYR A 131 5.53 -11.55 -6.96
N ILE A 132 5.97 -10.30 -6.90
CA ILE A 132 5.44 -9.22 -7.75
C ILE A 132 6.09 -9.21 -9.14
N LYS A 133 7.39 -9.49 -9.26
CA LYS A 133 8.03 -9.57 -10.58
C LYS A 133 7.57 -10.83 -11.31
N PRO A 134 7.01 -10.72 -12.53
CA PRO A 134 6.77 -11.90 -13.35
C PRO A 134 8.11 -12.56 -13.70
N LYS A 135 8.10 -13.89 -13.82
CA LYS A 135 9.17 -14.63 -14.50
C LYS A 135 9.26 -14.23 -15.96
#